data_AF-A0A9D8S716-F1
#
_entry.id   AF-A0A9D8S716-F1
#
_cell.length_a   1.000
_cell.length_b   1.000
_cell.length_c   1.000
_cell.angle_alpha   90.00
_cell.angle_beta   90.00
_cell.angle_gamma   90.00
#
_symmetry.space_group_name_H-M   'P 1'
#
loop_
_entity.id
_entity.type
_entity.pdbx_description
1 polymer ?
#
loop_
_entity_poly.entity_id
_entity_poly.type
_entity_poly.pdbx_seq_one_letter_code
_entity_poly.pdbx_strand_id
1 'polypeptide(L)'
;MKKFIYTVNLQLFAGEGSDGQGNDVTGVENTADAEQIEGKEVNADDEFSLLINGKFKEQFTKKTQAIIDKRFKETKNLEAYKNNVSPVVAGLMEKYGLQEGEEGKLLDLINSQKENEKNTQNAEKEMSSINTLAKNVKNWVSQGESLKSTYPDFNLRKELKENKLFSRLVLNGVSVKDAYEASHKDEILSGAMAYTAKRVREQVVSNIEAKGRRPLENGVSSQSGVVTTVDVNSLTSKDILKILKQVENGASISF
;
A
#
# COMPACT_ATOMS: atom_id res chain seq x y z
N MET A 1 -56.20 -16.42 -10.25
CA MET A 1 -55.05 -17.24 -10.69
C MET A 1 -54.58 -18.08 -9.52
N LYS A 2 -54.77 -19.40 -9.58
CA LYS A 2 -54.41 -20.35 -8.52
C LYS A 2 -52.89 -20.57 -8.55
N LYS A 3 -52.17 -20.17 -7.49
CA LYS A 3 -50.77 -20.59 -7.28
C LYS A 3 -50.79 -21.86 -6.44
N PHE A 4 -50.49 -22.99 -7.09
CA PHE A 4 -50.24 -24.26 -6.42
C PHE A 4 -48.97 -24.13 -5.57
N ILE A 5 -49.12 -24.30 -4.26
CA ILE A 5 -48.02 -24.48 -3.31
C ILE A 5 -47.65 -25.96 -3.38
N TYR A 6 -46.45 -26.29 -3.87
CA TYR A 6 -45.93 -27.65 -3.80
C TYR A 6 -45.41 -27.89 -2.38
N THR A 7 -46.24 -28.48 -1.53
CA THR A 7 -45.83 -29.05 -0.25
C THR A 7 -45.12 -30.37 -0.55
N VAL A 8 -43.79 -30.38 -0.46
CA VAL A 8 -43.01 -31.62 -0.48
C VAL A 8 -43.13 -32.24 0.92
N ASN A 9 -44.06 -33.18 1.07
CA ASN A 9 -44.11 -34.05 2.25
C ASN A 9 -42.92 -35.00 2.22
N LEU A 10 -41.82 -34.59 2.86
CA LEU A 10 -40.75 -35.51 3.25
C LEU A 10 -41.26 -36.27 4.48
N GLN A 11 -41.91 -37.43 4.26
CA GLN A 11 -42.10 -38.40 5.34
C GLN A 11 -40.71 -38.93 5.73
N LEU A 12 -40.13 -38.29 6.75
CA LEU A 12 -39.01 -38.79 7.52
C LEU A 12 -39.52 -40.03 8.29
N PHE A 13 -38.87 -41.18 8.13
CA PHE A 13 -39.16 -42.36 8.94
C PHE A 13 -39.04 -42.01 10.42
N ALA A 14 -40.19 -41.80 11.07
CA ALA A 14 -40.29 -41.73 12.53
C ALA A 14 -40.15 -43.17 13.05
N GLY A 15 -38.95 -43.49 13.53
CA GLY A 15 -38.76 -44.59 14.45
C GLY A 15 -39.17 -44.12 15.84
N GLU A 16 -40.34 -44.54 16.30
CA GLU A 16 -40.63 -44.68 17.72
C GLU A 16 -40.59 -46.18 18.03
N GLY A 17 -39.65 -46.56 18.91
CA GLY A 17 -39.60 -47.92 19.42
C GLY A 17 -40.57 -48.11 20.58
N SER A 18 -41.13 -49.31 20.71
CA SER A 18 -41.47 -49.88 22.01
C SER A 18 -41.57 -51.41 21.91
N ASP A 19 -40.65 -52.06 22.62
CA ASP A 19 -40.82 -53.27 23.43
C ASP A 19 -41.57 -54.51 22.90
N GLY A 20 -40.88 -55.65 23.02
CA GLY A 20 -41.46 -56.76 23.77
C GLY A 20 -41.76 -58.04 23.00
N GLN A 21 -40.98 -59.06 23.38
CA GLN A 21 -41.33 -60.49 23.43
C GLN A 21 -41.51 -61.25 22.11
N GLY A 22 -40.75 -62.33 22.03
CA GLY A 22 -40.90 -63.33 20.99
C GLY A 22 -42.23 -64.04 21.06
N ASN A 23 -42.63 -64.59 19.92
CA ASN A 23 -43.34 -65.85 19.93
C ASN A 23 -42.97 -66.67 18.69
N ASP A 24 -42.75 -67.95 18.97
CA ASP A 24 -42.40 -69.02 18.05
C ASP A 24 -43.67 -69.60 17.39
N VAL A 25 -43.45 -70.34 16.31
CA VAL A 25 -44.31 -71.35 15.65
C VAL A 25 -45.62 -70.90 14.99
N THR A 26 -45.75 -71.14 13.68
CA THR A 26 -46.54 -72.26 13.11
C THR A 26 -46.80 -72.07 11.62
N GLY A 27 -46.48 -73.12 10.85
CA GLY A 27 -46.92 -73.25 9.48
C GLY A 27 -48.43 -73.48 9.40
N VAL A 28 -48.99 -73.10 8.27
CA VAL A 28 -50.26 -73.65 7.78
C VAL A 28 -50.02 -74.03 6.33
N GLU A 29 -49.88 -75.33 6.09
CA GLU A 29 -50.30 -75.93 4.83
C GLU A 29 -51.83 -75.97 4.82
N ASN A 30 -52.44 -75.63 3.69
CA ASN A 30 -53.48 -76.51 3.16
C ASN A 30 -53.64 -76.39 1.65
N THR A 31 -53.94 -77.57 1.11
CA THR A 31 -54.02 -78.05 -0.26
C THR A 31 -55.06 -77.39 -1.16
N ALA A 32 -54.64 -77.27 -2.43
CA ALA A 32 -55.38 -77.40 -3.69
C ALA A 32 -56.91 -77.29 -3.72
N ASP A 33 -57.39 -76.35 -4.53
CA ASP A 33 -58.42 -76.62 -5.54
C ASP A 33 -58.17 -75.77 -6.78
N ALA A 34 -58.34 -76.38 -7.95
CA ALA A 34 -58.13 -75.77 -9.25
C ALA A 34 -59.47 -75.25 -9.78
N GLU A 35 -59.56 -73.96 -10.13
CA GLU A 35 -60.22 -73.52 -11.37
C GLU A 35 -60.03 -72.03 -11.67
N GLN A 36 -59.83 -71.78 -12.98
CA GLN A 36 -60.02 -70.55 -13.76
C GLN A 36 -58.96 -69.44 -13.77
N ILE A 37 -58.48 -69.21 -15.00
CA ILE A 37 -57.58 -68.17 -15.48
C ILE A 37 -58.43 -66.96 -15.88
N GLU A 38 -58.22 -65.79 -15.27
CA GLU A 38 -58.48 -64.50 -15.92
C GLU A 38 -57.71 -63.35 -15.22
N GLY A 39 -56.83 -62.69 -15.97
CA GLY A 39 -56.29 -61.32 -15.77
C GLY A 39 -55.82 -60.89 -14.37
N LYS A 40 -54.60 -61.29 -13.95
CA LYS A 40 -53.96 -60.70 -12.76
C LYS A 40 -53.30 -59.37 -13.14
N GLU A 41 -53.87 -58.23 -12.75
CA GLU A 41 -53.12 -56.97 -12.65
C GLU A 41 -51.90 -57.25 -11.77
N VAL A 42 -50.71 -57.20 -12.37
CA VAL A 42 -49.49 -57.42 -11.61
C VAL A 42 -49.20 -56.11 -10.87
N ASN A 43 -49.26 -56.15 -9.54
CA ASN A 43 -48.95 -54.98 -8.71
C ASN A 43 -47.49 -54.56 -8.96
N ALA A 44 -47.22 -53.26 -9.09
CA ALA A 44 -45.88 -52.73 -9.35
C ALA A 44 -44.83 -53.21 -8.32
N ASP A 45 -45.24 -53.39 -7.06
CA ASP A 45 -44.38 -53.94 -6.01
C ASP A 45 -44.08 -55.43 -6.23
N ASP A 46 -45.03 -56.19 -6.77
CA ASP A 46 -44.86 -57.61 -7.10
C ASP A 46 -43.97 -57.77 -8.35
N GLU A 47 -44.19 -56.96 -9.40
CA GLU A 47 -43.32 -56.90 -10.57
C GLU A 47 -41.88 -56.52 -10.20
N PHE A 48 -41.73 -55.48 -9.38
CA PHE A 48 -40.44 -55.03 -8.89
C PHE A 48 -39.76 -56.12 -8.06
N SER A 49 -40.48 -56.73 -7.12
CA SER A 49 -39.97 -57.81 -6.27
C SER A 49 -39.51 -59.02 -7.09
N LEU A 50 -40.27 -59.42 -8.12
CA LEU A 50 -39.85 -60.48 -9.03
C LEU A 50 -38.58 -60.09 -9.80
N LEU A 51 -38.46 -58.83 -10.21
CA LEU A 51 -37.30 -58.32 -10.95
C LEU A 51 -36.03 -58.26 -10.09
N ILE A 52 -36.15 -57.76 -8.86
CA ILE A 52 -35.05 -57.63 -7.91
C ILE A 52 -34.71 -58.93 -7.22
N ASN A 53 -35.64 -59.88 -7.05
CA ASN A 53 -35.31 -61.18 -6.44
C ASN A 53 -34.88 -62.22 -7.47
N GLY A 54 -35.16 -61.98 -8.76
CA GLY A 54 -34.66 -62.77 -9.88
C GLY A 54 -33.37 -62.19 -10.47
N LYS A 55 -33.43 -61.76 -11.74
CA LYS A 55 -32.26 -61.38 -12.55
C LYS A 55 -31.39 -60.26 -11.97
N PHE A 56 -31.93 -59.37 -11.13
CA PHE A 56 -31.19 -58.22 -10.59
C PHE A 56 -30.82 -58.32 -9.11
N LYS A 57 -31.02 -59.47 -8.46
CA LYS A 57 -30.76 -59.63 -7.01
C LYS A 57 -29.38 -59.20 -6.58
N GLU A 58 -28.35 -59.69 -7.25
CA GLU A 58 -26.98 -59.33 -6.91
C GLU A 58 -26.70 -57.84 -7.13
N GLN A 59 -27.22 -57.25 -8.22
CA GLN A 59 -27.03 -55.83 -8.52
C GLN A 59 -27.78 -54.93 -7.54
N PHE A 60 -28.99 -55.32 -7.15
CA PHE A 60 -29.83 -54.60 -6.20
C PHE A 60 -29.23 -54.68 -4.79
N THR A 61 -28.85 -55.87 -4.32
CA THR A 61 -28.17 -56.05 -3.02
C THR A 61 -26.86 -55.27 -2.98
N LYS A 62 -26.03 -55.36 -4.03
CA LYS A 62 -24.75 -54.62 -4.10
C LYS A 62 -24.95 -53.11 -4.06
N LYS A 63 -25.93 -52.57 -4.79
CA LYS A 63 -26.24 -51.14 -4.78
C LYS A 63 -26.80 -50.68 -3.44
N THR A 64 -27.70 -51.46 -2.84
CA THR A 64 -28.29 -51.15 -1.54
C THR A 64 -27.23 -51.18 -0.44
N GLN A 65 -26.38 -52.22 -0.41
CA GLN A 65 -25.27 -52.31 0.53
C GLN A 65 -24.30 -51.15 0.35
N ALA A 66 -23.94 -50.78 -0.89
CA ALA A 66 -23.08 -49.63 -1.14
C ALA A 66 -23.68 -48.30 -0.64
N ILE A 67 -25.01 -48.14 -0.71
CA ILE A 67 -25.71 -46.98 -0.16
C ILE A 67 -25.65 -47.01 1.37
N ILE A 68 -25.92 -48.16 1.99
CA ILE A 68 -25.85 -48.34 3.45
C ILE A 68 -24.44 -48.06 3.96
N ASP A 69 -23.42 -48.66 3.35
CA ASP A 69 -22.01 -48.47 3.73
C ASP A 69 -21.60 -47.00 3.60
N LYS A 70 -22.04 -46.33 2.53
CA LYS A 70 -21.81 -44.90 2.33
C LYS A 70 -22.47 -44.06 3.43
N ARG A 71 -23.75 -44.31 3.73
CA ARG A 71 -24.49 -43.59 4.78
C ARG A 71 -23.92 -43.85 6.17
N PHE A 72 -23.54 -45.08 6.45
CA PHE A 72 -22.93 -45.46 7.71
C PHE A 72 -21.57 -44.78 7.89
N LYS A 73 -20.76 -44.73 6.84
CA LYS A 73 -19.49 -43.99 6.84
C LYS A 73 -19.69 -42.49 7.02
N GLU A 74 -20.65 -41.88 6.32
CA GLU A 74 -21.01 -40.46 6.48
C GLU A 74 -21.44 -40.14 7.91
N THR A 75 -22.29 -40.99 8.49
CA THR A 75 -22.78 -40.83 9.88
C THR A 75 -21.67 -40.98 10.89
N LYS A 76 -20.82 -42.00 10.74
CA LYS A 76 -19.64 -42.21 11.59
C LYS A 76 -18.67 -41.03 11.53
N ASN A 77 -18.49 -40.42 10.36
CA ASN A 77 -17.67 -39.21 10.22
C ASN A 77 -18.29 -38.01 10.95
N LEU A 78 -19.60 -37.85 10.86
CA LEU A 78 -20.33 -36.78 11.56
C LEU A 78 -20.27 -36.96 13.09
N GLU A 79 -20.45 -38.19 13.56
CA GLU A 79 -20.36 -38.55 14.96
C GLU A 79 -18.93 -38.34 15.49
N ALA A 80 -17.91 -38.75 14.72
CA ALA A 80 -16.52 -38.48 15.05
C ALA A 80 -16.23 -36.96 15.15
N TYR A 81 -16.76 -36.15 14.22
CA TYR A 81 -16.63 -34.70 14.30
C TYR A 81 -17.28 -34.14 15.56
N LYS A 82 -18.52 -34.56 15.89
CA LYS A 82 -19.21 -34.16 17.12
C LYS A 82 -18.40 -34.53 18.36
N ASN A 83 -17.88 -35.75 18.43
CA ASN A 83 -17.09 -36.23 19.56
C ASN A 83 -15.77 -35.48 19.72
N ASN A 84 -15.16 -35.03 18.62
CA ASN A 84 -13.93 -34.24 18.65
C ASN A 84 -14.18 -32.78 19.06
N VAL A 85 -15.31 -32.18 18.68
CA VAL A 85 -15.60 -30.76 18.91
C VAL A 85 -16.36 -30.53 20.22
N SER A 86 -17.19 -31.47 20.66
CA SER A 86 -17.91 -31.43 21.92
C SER A 86 -17.05 -31.02 23.14
N PRO A 87 -15.86 -31.63 23.39
CA PRO A 87 -15.05 -31.23 24.54
C PRO A 87 -14.51 -29.80 24.44
N VAL A 88 -14.30 -29.28 23.22
CA VAL A 88 -13.87 -27.89 23.02
C VAL A 88 -15.00 -26.92 23.36
N VAL A 89 -16.22 -27.22 22.90
CA VAL A 89 -17.41 -26.41 23.20
C VAL A 89 -17.72 -26.48 24.70
N ALA A 90 -17.68 -27.67 25.30
CA ALA A 90 -17.89 -27.85 26.73
C ALA A 90 -16.87 -27.08 27.58
N GLY A 91 -15.58 -27.14 27.23
CA GLY A 91 -14.54 -26.37 27.93
C GLY A 91 -14.69 -24.85 27.78
N LEU A 92 -15.17 -24.37 26.63
CA LEU A 92 -15.51 -22.96 26.44
C LEU A 92 -16.75 -22.56 27.24
N MET A 93 -17.79 -23.38 27.25
CA MET A 93 -18.98 -23.17 28.08
C MET A 93 -18.63 -23.10 29.55
N GLU A 94 -17.83 -24.05 30.05
CA GLU A 94 -17.35 -24.08 31.44
C GLU A 94 -16.56 -22.81 31.78
N LYS A 95 -15.63 -22.38 30.91
CA LYS A 95 -14.85 -21.15 31.10
C LYS A 95 -15.75 -19.91 31.24
N TYR A 96 -16.88 -19.89 30.54
CA TYR A 96 -17.84 -18.80 30.58
C TYR A 96 -19.02 -19.04 31.54
N GLY A 97 -19.00 -20.14 32.31
CA GLY A 97 -20.05 -20.50 33.27
C GLY A 97 -21.41 -20.79 32.62
N LEU A 98 -21.42 -21.22 31.36
CA LEU A 98 -22.62 -21.54 30.58
C LEU A 98 -22.99 -23.02 30.74
N GLN A 99 -24.29 -23.30 30.64
CA GLN A 99 -24.81 -24.68 30.69
C GLN A 99 -24.90 -25.30 29.27
N GLU A 100 -24.96 -26.63 29.22
CA GLU A 100 -25.19 -27.37 27.97
C GLU A 100 -26.56 -26.98 27.37
N GLY A 101 -26.62 -26.70 26.07
CA GLY A 101 -27.80 -26.10 25.42
C GLY A 101 -27.80 -24.56 25.35
N GLU A 102 -26.80 -23.88 25.93
CA GLU A 102 -26.63 -22.43 25.82
C GLU A 102 -25.60 -22.02 24.75
N GLU A 103 -25.44 -22.82 23.68
CA GLU A 103 -24.46 -22.57 22.61
C GLU A 103 -24.68 -21.21 21.94
N GLY A 104 -25.93 -20.74 21.87
CA GLY A 104 -26.27 -19.40 21.38
C GLY A 104 -25.62 -18.28 22.20
N LYS A 105 -25.66 -18.39 23.54
CA LYS A 105 -25.04 -17.40 24.43
C LYS A 105 -23.51 -17.44 24.33
N LEU A 106 -22.94 -18.63 24.12
CA LEU A 106 -21.51 -18.79 23.89
C LEU A 106 -21.07 -18.04 22.61
N LEU A 107 -21.84 -18.17 21.52
CA LEU A 107 -21.57 -17.46 20.27
C LEU A 107 -21.64 -15.94 20.44
N ASP A 108 -22.66 -15.43 21.13
CA ASP A 108 -22.82 -14.00 21.40
C ASP A 108 -21.65 -13.44 22.22
N LEU A 109 -21.21 -14.19 23.23
CA LEU A 109 -20.10 -13.79 24.08
C LEU A 109 -18.76 -13.81 23.33
N ILE A 110 -18.52 -14.82 22.48
CA ILE A 110 -17.32 -14.88 21.63
C ILE A 110 -17.29 -13.69 20.65
N ASN A 111 -18.42 -13.38 20.01
CA ASN A 111 -18.50 -12.24 19.10
C ASN A 111 -18.27 -10.92 19.83
N SER A 112 -18.88 -10.76 21.01
CA SER A 112 -18.70 -9.57 21.85
C SER A 112 -17.24 -9.42 22.33
N GLN A 113 -16.59 -10.51 22.73
CA GLN A 113 -15.15 -10.52 23.08
C GLN A 113 -14.30 -10.08 21.89
N LYS A 114 -14.54 -10.65 20.71
CA LYS A 114 -13.80 -10.32 19.50
C LYS A 114 -13.98 -8.86 19.09
N GLU A 115 -15.18 -8.30 19.25
CA GLU A 115 -15.45 -6.88 19.02
C GLU A 115 -14.73 -5.99 20.05
N ASN A 116 -14.76 -6.37 21.33
CA ASN A 116 -14.05 -5.65 22.39
C ASN A 116 -12.53 -5.67 22.18
N GLU A 117 -11.96 -6.82 21.81
CA GLU A 117 -10.54 -6.96 21.46
C GLU A 117 -10.18 -6.08 20.26
N LYS A 118 -11.00 -6.09 19.21
CA LYS A 118 -10.79 -5.25 18.04
C LYS A 118 -10.85 -3.77 18.40
N ASN A 119 -11.81 -3.36 19.24
CA ASN A 119 -11.93 -1.99 19.70
C ASN A 119 -10.74 -1.58 20.58
N THR A 120 -10.30 -2.45 21.48
CA THR A 120 -9.13 -2.23 22.34
C THR A 120 -7.87 -2.09 21.50
N GLN A 121 -7.65 -2.99 20.53
CA GLN A 121 -6.51 -2.89 19.61
C GLN A 121 -6.55 -1.61 18.76
N ASN A 122 -7.73 -1.19 18.30
CA ASN A 122 -7.86 0.05 17.54
C ASN A 122 -7.53 1.26 18.44
N ALA A 123 -8.05 1.30 19.67
CA ALA A 123 -7.76 2.34 20.64
C ALA A 123 -6.26 2.38 21.01
N GLU A 124 -5.61 1.22 21.18
CA GLU A 124 -4.16 1.14 21.44
C GLU A 124 -3.34 1.63 20.24
N LYS A 125 -3.73 1.27 19.01
CA LYS A 125 -3.07 1.76 17.79
C LYS A 125 -3.22 3.27 17.64
N GLU A 126 -4.42 3.80 17.88
CA GLU A 126 -4.67 5.24 17.89
C GLU A 126 -3.83 5.93 18.97
N MET A 127 -3.83 5.41 20.19
CA MET A 127 -3.06 5.97 21.31
C MET A 127 -1.55 5.93 21.04
N SER A 128 -1.03 4.83 20.50
CA SER A 128 0.37 4.70 20.09
C SER A 128 0.74 5.68 18.97
N SER A 129 -0.16 5.86 17.99
CA SER A 129 0.01 6.82 16.91
C SER A 129 0.00 8.26 17.43
N ILE A 130 -0.91 8.59 18.36
CA ILE A 130 -0.97 9.90 19.01
C ILE A 130 0.28 10.15 19.85
N ASN A 131 0.77 9.17 20.60
CA ASN A 131 1.99 9.30 21.40
C ASN A 131 3.21 9.53 20.49
N THR A 132 3.30 8.79 19.39
CA THR A 132 4.34 8.98 18.37
C THR A 132 4.25 10.37 17.73
N LEU A 133 3.04 10.82 17.38
CA LEU A 133 2.81 12.16 16.86
C LEU A 133 3.21 13.24 17.88
N ALA A 134 2.84 13.08 19.15
CA ALA A 134 3.20 14.03 20.21
C ALA A 134 4.72 14.14 20.39
N LYS A 135 5.44 13.01 20.33
CA LYS A 135 6.92 13.00 20.33
C LYS A 135 7.49 13.73 19.11
N ASN A 136 6.95 13.45 17.92
CA ASN A 136 7.40 14.09 16.69
C ASN A 136 7.15 15.60 16.72
N VAL A 137 5.97 16.04 17.16
CA VAL A 137 5.63 17.46 17.32
C VAL A 137 6.59 18.13 18.30
N LYS A 138 6.87 17.51 19.45
CA LYS A 138 7.86 18.03 20.41
C LYS A 138 9.24 18.21 19.77
N ASN A 139 9.69 17.23 18.98
CA ASN A 139 10.96 17.30 18.26
C ASN A 139 10.94 18.42 17.21
N TRP A 140 9.86 18.57 16.45
CA TRP A 140 9.74 19.63 15.45
C TRP A 140 9.76 21.02 16.08
N VAL A 141 9.10 21.21 17.22
CA VAL A 141 9.14 22.48 17.96
C VAL A 141 10.57 22.83 18.36
N SER A 142 11.31 21.88 18.94
CA SER A 142 12.71 22.10 19.33
C SER A 142 13.64 22.38 18.14
N GLN A 143 13.46 21.65 17.03
CA GLN A 143 14.21 21.93 15.79
C GLN A 143 13.86 23.31 15.23
N GLY A 144 12.60 23.71 15.30
CA GLY A 144 12.12 25.01 14.85
C GLY A 144 12.69 26.17 15.67
N GLU A 145 12.80 26.01 17.00
CA GLU A 145 13.48 26.98 17.87
C GLU A 145 14.96 27.14 17.49
N SER A 146 15.64 26.02 17.22
CA SER A 146 17.03 26.05 16.77
C SER A 146 17.16 26.75 15.41
N LEU A 147 16.23 26.50 14.49
CA LEU A 147 16.21 27.07 13.15
C LEU A 147 16.04 28.60 13.15
N LYS A 148 15.31 29.16 14.13
CA LYS A 148 15.16 30.61 14.28
C LYS A 148 16.48 31.35 14.48
N SER A 149 17.53 30.67 14.93
CA SER A 149 18.87 31.26 15.05
C SER A 149 19.48 31.61 13.70
N THR A 150 19.17 30.81 12.67
CA THR A 150 19.66 31.00 11.28
C THR A 150 18.65 31.79 10.43
N TYR A 151 17.35 31.55 10.65
CA TYR A 151 16.26 32.20 9.92
C TYR A 151 15.28 32.83 10.92
N PRO A 152 15.50 34.09 11.34
CA PRO A 152 14.68 34.76 12.36
C PRO A 152 13.18 34.84 12.03
N ASP A 153 12.84 34.93 10.75
CA ASP A 153 11.46 35.02 10.26
C ASP A 153 10.72 33.66 10.26
N PHE A 154 11.41 32.56 10.55
CA PHE A 154 10.84 31.22 10.52
C PHE A 154 9.73 31.03 11.56
N ASN A 155 8.58 30.51 11.11
CA ASN A 155 7.46 30.14 11.97
C ASN A 155 6.90 28.76 11.61
N LEU A 156 7.23 27.76 12.43
CA LEU A 156 6.80 26.37 12.23
C LEU A 156 5.29 26.22 12.02
N ARG A 157 4.47 26.97 12.78
CA ARG A 157 3.01 26.85 12.70
C ARG A 157 2.48 27.40 11.37
N LYS A 158 3.06 28.51 10.91
CA LYS A 158 2.73 29.11 9.61
C LYS A 158 3.14 28.16 8.48
N GLU A 159 4.37 27.65 8.52
CA GLU A 159 4.90 26.76 7.47
C GLU A 159 4.13 25.44 7.37
N LEU A 160 3.75 24.83 8.50
CA LEU A 160 2.91 23.62 8.48
C LEU A 160 1.52 23.85 7.86
N LYS A 161 0.99 25.07 7.93
CA LYS A 161 -0.35 25.41 7.44
C LYS A 161 -0.34 25.88 5.99
N GLU A 162 0.61 26.75 5.65
CA GLU A 162 0.61 27.49 4.38
C GLU A 162 1.48 26.80 3.33
N ASN A 163 2.54 26.09 3.74
CA ASN A 163 3.48 25.44 2.84
C ASN A 163 3.23 23.91 2.77
N LYS A 164 2.53 23.49 1.71
CA LYS A 164 2.19 22.08 1.46
C LYS A 164 3.43 21.19 1.26
N LEU A 165 4.51 21.73 0.71
CA LEU A 165 5.74 20.96 0.48
C LEU A 165 6.48 20.75 1.80
N PHE A 166 6.64 21.82 2.59
CA PHE A 166 7.23 21.75 3.92
C PHE A 166 6.51 20.76 4.83
N SER A 167 5.17 20.88 4.96
CA SER A 167 4.36 19.98 5.77
C SER A 167 4.51 18.52 5.35
N ARG A 168 4.49 18.23 4.04
CA ARG A 168 4.72 16.87 3.53
C ARG A 168 6.10 16.33 3.93
N LEU A 169 7.16 17.13 3.79
CA LEU A 169 8.52 16.67 4.13
C LEU A 169 8.65 16.37 5.62
N VAL A 170 8.19 17.28 6.47
CA VAL A 170 8.25 17.13 7.94
C VAL A 170 7.41 15.95 8.42
N LEU A 171 6.20 15.75 7.88
CA LEU A 171 5.34 14.62 8.20
C LEU A 171 5.92 13.27 7.78
N ASN A 172 6.74 13.23 6.71
CA ASN A 172 7.45 12.04 6.25
C ASN A 172 8.81 11.83 6.97
N GLY A 173 9.09 12.59 8.03
CA GLY A 173 10.28 12.40 8.87
C GLY A 173 11.52 13.17 8.43
N VAL A 174 11.42 14.07 7.45
CA VAL A 174 12.51 15.01 7.12
C VAL A 174 12.66 16.03 8.26
N SER A 175 13.89 16.45 8.55
CA SER A 175 14.15 17.47 9.57
C SER A 175 13.47 18.80 9.21
N VAL A 176 13.08 19.58 10.22
CA VAL A 176 12.44 20.88 10.03
C VAL A 176 13.34 21.84 9.26
N LYS A 177 14.65 21.78 9.50
CA LYS A 177 15.64 22.61 8.80
C LYS A 177 15.72 22.27 7.32
N ASP A 178 15.90 21.01 6.98
CA ASP A 178 16.06 20.59 5.58
C ASP A 178 14.76 20.79 4.80
N ALA A 179 13.61 20.54 5.44
CA ALA A 179 12.31 20.81 4.83
C ALA A 179 12.09 22.30 4.55
N TYR A 180 12.54 23.19 5.45
CA TYR A 180 12.45 24.63 5.25
C TYR A 180 13.35 25.10 4.12
N GLU A 181 14.62 24.68 4.12
CA GLU A 181 15.59 25.04 3.08
C GLU A 181 15.18 24.50 1.69
N ALA A 182 14.65 23.26 1.63
CA ALA A 182 14.19 22.68 0.38
C ALA A 182 12.96 23.40 -0.19
N SER A 183 12.04 23.85 0.68
CA SER A 183 10.82 24.54 0.25
C SER A 183 11.02 26.02 -0.08
N HIS A 184 12.03 26.67 0.52
CA HIS A 184 12.39 28.07 0.25
C HIS A 184 13.66 28.22 -0.59
N LYS A 185 14.10 27.14 -1.24
CA LYS A 185 15.37 27.09 -1.97
C LYS A 185 15.48 28.22 -3.00
N ASP A 186 14.42 28.45 -3.78
CA ASP A 186 14.42 29.46 -4.85
C ASP A 186 14.48 30.89 -4.30
N GLU A 187 13.79 31.15 -3.19
CA GLU A 187 13.81 32.45 -2.51
C GLU A 187 15.17 32.74 -1.86
N ILE A 188 15.76 31.74 -1.20
CA ILE A 188 17.08 31.86 -0.56
C ILE A 188 18.16 32.07 -1.63
N LEU A 189 18.14 31.30 -2.72
CA LEU A 189 19.11 31.43 -3.81
C LEU A 189 18.97 32.74 -4.56
N SER A 190 17.75 33.17 -4.90
CA SER A 190 17.52 34.44 -5.59
C SER A 190 17.92 35.64 -4.72
N GLY A 191 17.60 35.61 -3.41
CA GLY A 191 18.05 36.63 -2.46
C GLY A 191 19.58 36.70 -2.35
N ALA A 192 20.24 35.55 -2.24
CA ALA A 192 21.70 35.47 -2.23
C ALA A 192 22.32 35.99 -3.55
N MET A 193 21.76 35.62 -4.70
CA MET A 193 22.19 36.09 -6.02
C MET A 193 21.98 37.61 -6.20
N ALA A 194 20.86 38.15 -5.72
CA ALA A 194 20.60 39.58 -5.78
C ALA A 194 21.62 40.37 -4.92
N TYR A 195 21.95 39.84 -3.74
CA TYR A 195 22.96 40.42 -2.86
C TYR A 195 24.36 40.36 -3.47
N THR A 196 24.77 39.22 -4.05
CA THR A 196 26.07 39.12 -4.74
C THR A 196 26.14 40.02 -5.96
N ALA A 197 25.07 40.09 -6.77
CA ALA A 197 24.97 41.02 -7.88
C ALA A 197 25.06 42.49 -7.43
N LYS A 198 24.47 42.84 -6.27
CA LYS A 198 24.60 44.18 -5.67
C LYS A 198 26.04 44.47 -5.24
N ARG A 199 26.69 43.54 -4.52
CA ARG A 199 28.11 43.63 -4.11
C ARG A 199 29.04 43.79 -5.32
N VAL A 200 28.84 43.01 -6.38
CA VAL A 200 29.65 43.11 -7.61
C VAL A 200 29.44 44.47 -8.29
N ARG A 201 28.19 44.95 -8.38
CA ARG A 201 27.91 46.29 -8.91
C ARG A 201 28.59 47.39 -8.09
N GLU A 202 28.50 47.33 -6.76
CA GLU A 202 29.19 48.26 -5.86
C GLU A 202 30.71 48.23 -6.07
N GLN A 203 31.30 47.03 -6.20
CA GLN A 203 32.72 46.87 -6.47
C GLN A 203 33.13 47.41 -7.85
N VAL A 204 32.29 47.26 -8.87
CA VAL A 204 32.52 47.84 -10.20
C VAL A 204 32.45 49.36 -10.16
N VAL A 205 31.43 49.92 -9.50
CA VAL A 205 31.28 51.37 -9.32
C VAL A 205 32.46 51.94 -8.54
N SER A 206 32.85 51.34 -7.41
CA SER A 206 34.00 51.79 -6.63
C SER A 206 35.30 51.71 -7.43
N ASN A 207 35.46 50.70 -8.29
CA ASN A 207 36.61 50.58 -9.19
C ASN A 207 36.59 51.67 -10.28
N ILE A 208 35.43 52.05 -10.80
CA ILE A 208 35.28 53.14 -11.77
C ILE A 208 35.56 54.49 -11.10
N GLU A 209 35.01 54.73 -9.91
CA GLU A 209 35.28 55.93 -9.11
C GLU A 209 36.77 56.05 -8.75
N ALA A 210 37.41 54.95 -8.34
CA ALA A 210 38.85 54.92 -8.06
C ALA A 210 39.69 55.16 -9.34
N LYS A 211 39.24 54.69 -10.51
CA LYS A 211 39.87 55.02 -11.80
C LYS A 211 39.61 56.47 -12.23
N GLY A 212 38.46 57.04 -11.91
CA GLY A 212 38.08 58.44 -12.21
C GLY A 212 38.69 59.47 -11.25
N ARG A 213 39.10 59.06 -10.04
CA ARG A 213 39.87 59.87 -9.08
C ARG A 213 41.38 59.80 -9.29
N ARG A 214 41.85 59.05 -10.29
CA ARG A 214 43.23 59.20 -10.76
C ARG A 214 43.34 60.63 -11.31
N PRO A 215 44.29 61.45 -10.85
CA PRO A 215 44.65 62.65 -11.57
C PRO A 215 44.87 62.28 -13.04
N LEU A 216 44.52 63.16 -13.98
CA LEU A 216 45.05 63.10 -15.34
C LEU A 216 46.57 63.34 -15.26
N GLU A 217 47.31 62.37 -14.71
CA GLU A 217 48.75 62.30 -14.82
C GLU A 217 49.02 61.85 -16.24
N ASN A 218 49.59 62.77 -17.01
CA ASN A 218 50.21 62.55 -18.31
C ASN A 218 50.78 61.13 -18.41
N GLY A 219 50.21 60.33 -19.31
CA GLY A 219 50.88 59.15 -19.85
C GLY A 219 52.09 59.59 -20.69
N VAL A 220 53.15 60.02 -20.01
CA VAL A 220 54.49 60.22 -20.58
C VAL A 220 55.48 59.54 -19.63
N SER A 221 55.57 58.22 -19.74
CA SER A 221 56.81 57.46 -19.51
C SER A 221 56.59 55.96 -19.72
N SER A 222 56.18 55.59 -20.92
CA SER A 222 56.63 54.33 -21.49
C SER A 222 57.01 54.66 -22.92
N GLN A 223 58.32 54.61 -23.19
CA GLN A 223 58.84 54.56 -24.54
C GLN A 223 58.15 53.40 -25.26
N SER A 224 57.07 53.68 -25.99
CA SER A 224 56.85 52.99 -27.25
C SER A 224 58.02 53.40 -28.12
N GLY A 225 58.98 52.48 -28.29
CA GLY A 225 59.91 52.58 -29.40
C GLY A 225 59.08 52.71 -30.66
N VAL A 226 58.99 53.92 -31.20
CA VAL A 226 58.51 54.13 -32.55
C VAL A 226 59.60 53.50 -33.41
N VAL A 227 59.39 52.26 -33.84
CA VAL A 227 60.11 51.72 -34.98
C VAL A 227 59.58 52.51 -36.17
N THR A 228 60.22 53.64 -36.48
CA THR A 228 60.02 54.32 -37.75
C THR A 228 60.73 53.50 -38.82
N THR A 229 60.07 52.45 -39.33
CA THR A 229 60.42 51.96 -40.66
C THR A 229 60.12 53.09 -41.63
N VAL A 230 61.15 53.73 -42.16
CA VAL A 230 60.97 54.83 -43.12
C VAL A 230 60.65 54.20 -44.47
N ASP A 231 59.38 54.28 -44.90
CA ASP A 231 58.96 53.76 -46.19
C ASP A 231 59.50 54.67 -47.31
N VAL A 232 60.47 54.14 -48.06
CA VAL A 232 61.20 54.84 -49.13
C VAL A 232 60.25 55.40 -50.20
N ASN A 233 59.12 54.74 -50.46
CA ASN A 233 58.16 55.17 -51.49
C ASN A 233 57.30 56.37 -51.05
N SER A 234 57.28 56.70 -49.75
CA SER A 234 56.52 57.81 -49.19
C SER A 234 57.34 59.10 -49.00
N LEU A 235 58.63 59.08 -49.35
CA LEU A 235 59.52 60.22 -49.16
C LEU A 235 59.18 61.35 -50.14
N THR A 236 58.92 62.54 -49.61
CA THR A 236 58.74 63.75 -50.43
C THR A 236 60.09 64.35 -50.81
N SER A 237 60.14 65.21 -51.84
CA SER A 237 61.38 65.85 -52.28
C SER A 237 62.06 66.67 -51.16
N LYS A 238 61.29 67.21 -50.21
CA LYS A 238 61.83 67.92 -49.04
C LYS A 238 62.48 66.98 -48.03
N ASP A 239 61.98 65.75 -47.91
CA ASP A 239 62.53 64.75 -47.00
C ASP A 239 63.82 64.15 -47.55
N ILE A 240 63.87 63.92 -48.88
CA ILE A 240 65.08 63.50 -49.59
C ILE A 240 66.20 64.54 -49.42
N LEU A 241 65.90 65.84 -49.54
CA LEU A 241 66.91 66.90 -49.34
C LEU A 241 67.46 66.94 -47.91
N LYS A 242 66.62 66.65 -46.90
CA LYS A 242 67.09 66.57 -45.51
C LYS A 242 67.98 65.35 -45.27
N ILE A 243 67.58 64.19 -45.83
CA ILE A 243 68.37 62.95 -45.80
C ILE A 243 69.73 63.19 -46.47
N LEU A 244 69.76 63.81 -47.65
CA LEU A 244 71.00 64.15 -48.34
C LEU A 244 71.91 65.07 -47.53
N LYS A 245 71.35 66.13 -46.92
CA LYS A 245 72.11 67.03 -46.04
C LYS A 245 72.65 66.31 -44.80
N GLN A 246 71.96 65.29 -44.30
CA GLN A 246 72.44 64.49 -43.18
C GLN A 246 73.58 63.54 -43.61
N VAL A 247 73.48 62.93 -44.79
CA VAL A 247 74.54 62.10 -45.36
C VAL A 247 75.79 62.92 -45.70
N GLU A 248 75.61 64.15 -46.22
CA GLU A 248 76.71 65.09 -46.46
C GLU A 248 77.47 65.46 -45.17
N ASN A 249 76.76 65.51 -44.04
CA ASN A 249 77.36 65.68 -42.71
C ASN A 249 77.90 64.37 -42.10
N GLY A 250 77.95 63.28 -42.87
CA GLY A 250 78.55 62.01 -42.49
C GLY A 250 77.62 61.02 -41.77
N ALA A 251 76.31 61.26 -41.73
CA ALA A 251 75.35 60.31 -41.16
C ALA A 251 75.08 59.14 -42.13
N SER A 252 75.12 57.90 -41.62
CA SER A 252 74.69 56.72 -42.38
C SER A 252 73.21 56.43 -42.09
N ILE A 253 72.38 56.37 -43.14
CA ILE A 253 70.94 56.12 -43.02
C ILE A 253 70.64 54.75 -43.63
N SER A 254 70.06 53.86 -42.83
CA SER A 254 69.54 52.57 -43.25
C SER A 254 68.02 52.61 -43.26
N PHE A 255 67.41 52.12 -44.34
CA PHE A 255 65.96 52.00 -44.51
C PHE A 255 65.52 50.55 -44.32
#